data_AF-A0AAD5Q923-F1
#
_entry.id   AF-A0AAD5Q923-F1
#
_cell.length_a   1.000
_cell.length_b   1.000
_cell.length_c   1.000
_cell.angle_alpha   90.00
_cell.angle_beta   90.00
_cell.angle_gamma   90.00
#
_symmetry.space_group_name_H-M   'P 1'
#
loop_
_entity.id
_entity.type
_entity.pdbx_description
1 polymer ?
#
loop_
_entity_poly.entity_id
_entity_poly.type
_entity_poly.pdbx_seq_one_letter_code
_entity_poly.pdbx_strand_id
1 'polypeptide(L)'
;MPKDAMPESRDDTAYAALPPSPTPRADPAPTRNPLDTAGWLSQLTMWWINPALRNGYKQAIVEDEVWQLPSSDVSAVLQEKFDRFYAQEKKKNRSDATPAVPIHNPMWQATREKMGLAIFLHLVSAAATLVQPLLIKSLLQVLQGSDGYNGVFLAIMLLVAFALGQGGLLAADYFVKFWSDGSMSNSFGQTTLLWTFVGIVGLATVLSIIRAVVFTEICIQASKALHARYFLKVLMAPIPTFFDVTPVGRILNRFSRDLDQIDNPLPYYALGLLMFFMLALSIFVVCAVTTPITLVLYPPLLYACYYVQKFFLASSRELKRLDGVTRSPFLNLVAETINGIESIRAFRMSEHFSSRCRELLDYNSKFYFMFQSSSKWFSMRLDWLTIADSDRILVMEHGEVAEFDSPANLLTKTDGIFASLMASTK
;
A
#
# COMPACT_ATOMS: atom_id res chain seq x y z
N MET A 1 27.28 34.88 -51.17
CA MET A 1 26.64 35.13 -49.87
C MET A 1 26.70 33.84 -49.05
N PRO A 2 27.15 33.89 -47.79
CA PRO A 2 27.66 32.73 -47.06
C PRO A 2 26.53 31.87 -46.45
N LYS A 3 26.84 30.59 -46.24
CA LYS A 3 26.03 29.60 -45.55
C LYS A 3 26.21 29.79 -44.04
N ASP A 4 25.13 30.02 -43.31
CA ASP A 4 25.14 30.00 -41.85
C ASP A 4 25.21 28.56 -41.33
N ALA A 5 26.20 28.31 -40.47
CA ALA A 5 26.54 27.02 -39.90
C ALA A 5 25.57 26.62 -38.77
N MET A 6 25.15 25.35 -38.76
CA MET A 6 24.54 24.71 -37.58
C MET A 6 25.58 24.57 -36.46
N PRO A 7 25.19 24.73 -35.18
CA PRO A 7 26.07 24.39 -34.06
C PRO A 7 26.25 22.87 -33.99
N GLU A 8 27.50 22.46 -33.96
CA GLU A 8 27.99 21.08 -33.89
C GLU A 8 28.02 20.58 -32.43
N SER A 9 27.82 19.26 -32.29
CA SER A 9 28.03 18.42 -31.10
C SER A 9 27.08 18.59 -29.89
N ARG A 10 26.13 17.64 -29.78
CA ARG A 10 25.59 17.22 -28.47
C ARG A 10 26.68 16.39 -27.77
N ASP A 11 26.94 16.73 -26.52
CA ASP A 11 27.82 15.99 -25.63
C ASP A 11 27.31 14.54 -25.42
N ASP A 12 27.82 13.60 -26.23
CA ASP A 12 27.61 12.16 -26.05
C ASP A 12 28.46 11.60 -24.88
N THR A 13 29.18 12.46 -24.15
CA THR A 13 30.04 12.11 -23.01
C THR A 13 29.25 11.70 -21.76
N ALA A 14 27.95 12.00 -21.68
CA ALA A 14 27.12 11.59 -20.53
C ALA A 14 26.84 10.07 -20.47
N TYR A 15 26.98 9.34 -21.58
CA TYR A 15 26.88 7.87 -21.62
C TYR A 15 28.22 7.16 -21.35
N ALA A 16 29.33 7.90 -21.31
CA ALA A 16 30.67 7.33 -21.12
C ALA A 16 31.04 7.05 -19.64
N ALA A 17 30.17 7.43 -18.69
CA ALA A 17 30.39 7.26 -17.25
C ALA A 17 29.67 6.05 -16.65
N LEU A 18 29.24 5.08 -17.47
CA LEU A 18 28.88 3.77 -16.93
C LEU A 18 30.17 3.05 -16.53
N PRO A 19 30.24 2.47 -15.32
CA PRO A 19 31.40 1.65 -14.94
C PRO A 19 31.62 0.59 -16.02
N PRO A 20 32.88 0.26 -16.37
CA PRO A 20 33.16 -0.76 -17.36
C PRO A 20 32.44 -2.04 -16.96
N SER A 21 31.80 -2.70 -17.92
CA SER A 21 31.23 -4.03 -17.72
C SER A 21 32.32 -4.92 -17.10
N PRO A 22 32.03 -5.62 -15.99
CA PRO A 22 33.02 -6.48 -15.36
C PRO A 22 33.59 -7.42 -16.42
N THR A 23 34.92 -7.48 -16.50
CA THR A 23 35.62 -8.47 -17.33
C THR A 23 35.04 -9.85 -17.04
N PRO A 24 34.80 -10.70 -18.05
CA PRO A 24 34.36 -12.07 -17.82
C PRO A 24 35.42 -12.75 -16.94
N ARG A 25 35.13 -12.85 -15.65
CA ARG A 25 35.93 -13.67 -14.74
C ARG A 25 35.66 -15.11 -15.16
N ALA A 26 36.72 -15.90 -15.28
CA ALA A 26 36.61 -17.34 -15.55
C ALA A 26 35.48 -17.93 -14.68
N ASP A 27 34.55 -18.64 -15.33
CA ASP A 27 33.31 -19.13 -14.74
C ASP A 27 33.57 -19.66 -13.31
N PRO A 28 33.15 -18.93 -12.27
CA PRO A 28 33.34 -19.39 -10.91
C PRO A 28 32.55 -20.69 -10.74
N ALA A 29 33.18 -21.68 -10.11
CA ALA A 29 32.52 -22.95 -9.80
C ALA A 29 31.16 -22.66 -9.16
N PRO A 30 30.10 -23.39 -9.56
CA PRO A 30 28.75 -23.08 -9.15
C PRO A 30 28.63 -22.98 -7.64
N THR A 31 28.20 -21.82 -7.15
CA THR A 31 28.07 -21.56 -5.73
C THR A 31 26.92 -22.41 -5.18
N ARG A 32 27.24 -23.37 -4.31
CA ARG A 32 26.27 -24.24 -3.67
C ARG A 32 25.24 -23.42 -2.89
N ASN A 33 23.99 -23.88 -2.90
CA ASN A 33 22.92 -23.20 -2.20
C ASN A 33 23.13 -23.27 -0.66
N PRO A 34 23.16 -22.14 0.06
CA PRO A 34 23.30 -22.14 1.51
C PRO A 34 22.15 -22.86 2.23
N LEU A 35 20.98 -23.02 1.59
CA LEU A 35 19.85 -23.79 2.10
C LEU A 35 20.23 -25.26 2.38
N ASP A 36 21.10 -25.86 1.57
CA ASP A 36 21.56 -27.26 1.75
C ASP A 36 22.34 -27.46 3.05
N THR A 37 22.92 -26.39 3.61
CA THR A 37 23.73 -26.41 4.84
C THR A 37 23.07 -25.68 6.02
N ALA A 38 21.93 -25.04 5.80
CA ALA A 38 21.26 -24.21 6.79
C ALA A 38 20.59 -25.06 7.88
N GLY A 39 20.75 -24.67 9.15
CA GLY A 39 20.02 -25.28 10.26
C GLY A 39 18.51 -24.97 10.22
N TRP A 40 17.70 -25.78 10.89
CA TRP A 40 16.22 -25.69 10.87
C TRP A 40 15.67 -24.29 11.21
N LEU A 41 16.29 -23.58 12.16
CA LEU A 41 15.87 -22.22 12.55
C LEU A 41 16.16 -21.19 11.45
N SER A 42 17.28 -21.34 10.74
CA SER A 42 17.64 -20.49 9.60
C SER A 42 16.73 -20.76 8.41
N GLN A 43 16.31 -22.01 8.20
CA GLN A 43 15.33 -22.37 7.18
C GLN A 43 13.95 -21.77 7.50
N LEU A 44 13.50 -21.87 8.76
CA LEU A 44 12.20 -21.37 9.22
C LEU A 44 12.09 -19.85 9.13
N THR A 45 13.14 -19.12 9.53
CA THR A 45 13.17 -17.64 9.53
C THR A 45 13.67 -17.05 8.21
N MET A 46 13.96 -17.90 7.23
CA MET A 46 14.60 -17.53 5.95
C MET A 46 15.94 -16.78 6.11
N TRP A 47 16.63 -16.92 7.23
CA TRP A 47 17.85 -16.19 7.55
C TRP A 47 19.01 -16.44 6.58
N TRP A 48 18.99 -17.60 5.90
CA TRP A 48 20.01 -18.01 4.93
C TRP A 48 20.09 -17.10 3.69
N ILE A 49 19.03 -16.32 3.40
CA ILE A 49 18.99 -15.41 2.24
C ILE A 49 19.70 -14.06 2.50
N ASN A 50 19.93 -13.71 3.77
CA ASN A 50 20.47 -12.42 4.18
C ASN A 50 21.79 -12.01 3.48
N PRO A 51 22.75 -12.91 3.20
CA PRO A 51 23.97 -12.55 2.47
C PRO A 51 23.70 -12.03 1.05
N ALA A 52 22.77 -12.65 0.31
CA ALA A 52 22.41 -12.20 -1.03
C ALA A 52 21.71 -10.85 -0.99
N LEU A 53 20.79 -10.65 -0.04
CA LEU A 53 20.11 -9.36 0.15
C LEU A 53 21.10 -8.23 0.51
N ARG A 54 22.11 -8.55 1.33
CA ARG A 54 23.16 -7.58 1.71
C ARG A 54 24.08 -7.21 0.55
N ASN A 55 24.37 -8.15 -0.34
CA ASN A 55 25.16 -7.89 -1.55
C ASN A 55 24.36 -7.07 -2.57
N GLY A 56 23.09 -7.44 -2.79
CA GLY A 56 22.17 -6.68 -3.65
C GLY A 56 21.91 -5.25 -3.18
N TYR A 57 22.02 -4.99 -1.87
CA TYR A 57 21.97 -3.63 -1.32
C TYR A 57 23.19 -2.79 -1.68
N LYS A 58 24.37 -3.41 -1.80
CA LYS A 58 25.63 -2.70 -2.09
C LYS A 58 25.88 -2.53 -3.58
N GLN A 59 25.45 -3.50 -4.38
CA GLN A 59 25.72 -3.56 -5.82
C GLN A 59 24.60 -4.33 -6.53
N ALA A 60 24.38 -4.04 -7.81
CA ALA A 60 23.40 -4.77 -8.61
C ALA A 60 23.78 -6.25 -8.70
N ILE A 61 22.83 -7.13 -8.40
CA ILE A 61 23.03 -8.59 -8.45
C ILE A 61 23.18 -9.02 -9.91
N VAL A 62 24.26 -9.72 -10.20
CA VAL A 62 24.53 -10.34 -11.52
C VAL A 62 24.10 -11.81 -11.47
N GLU A 63 23.72 -12.38 -12.62
CA GLU A 63 23.26 -13.78 -12.73
C GLU A 63 24.19 -14.79 -12.05
N ASP A 64 25.51 -14.63 -12.21
CA ASP A 64 26.53 -15.50 -11.63
C ASP A 64 26.65 -15.44 -10.09
N GLU A 65 26.08 -14.40 -9.47
CA GLU A 65 26.06 -14.23 -8.00
C GLU A 65 24.85 -14.94 -7.36
N VAL A 66 23.91 -15.44 -8.16
CA VAL A 66 22.73 -16.17 -7.68
C VAL A 66 23.10 -17.64 -7.47
N TRP A 67 22.84 -18.15 -6.26
CA TRP A 67 23.09 -19.56 -5.95
C TRP A 67 22.27 -20.50 -6.82
N GLN A 68 22.82 -21.68 -7.09
CA GLN A 68 22.09 -22.75 -7.77
C GLN A 68 20.90 -23.24 -6.94
N LEU A 69 19.99 -23.99 -7.58
CA LEU A 69 18.90 -24.68 -6.89
C LEU A 69 19.43 -25.62 -5.80
N PRO A 70 18.73 -25.76 -4.67
CA PRO A 70 19.06 -26.74 -3.63
C PRO A 70 19.16 -28.14 -4.23
N SER A 71 20.07 -28.95 -3.72
CA SER A 71 20.31 -30.32 -4.20
C SER A 71 19.04 -31.20 -4.21
N SER A 72 18.09 -30.95 -3.31
CA SER A 72 16.81 -31.67 -3.23
C SER A 72 15.79 -31.30 -4.30
N ASP A 73 15.95 -30.12 -4.93
CA ASP A 73 14.95 -29.50 -5.80
C ASP A 73 15.43 -29.47 -7.27
N VAL A 74 16.62 -30.04 -7.54
CA VAL A 74 17.12 -30.27 -8.90
C VAL A 74 16.23 -31.28 -9.63
N SER A 75 15.90 -30.97 -10.89
CA SER A 75 15.00 -31.78 -11.72
C SER A 75 15.43 -33.24 -11.84
N ALA A 76 16.74 -33.51 -11.98
CA ALA A 76 17.29 -34.85 -12.08
C ALA A 76 16.99 -35.72 -10.84
N VAL A 77 17.13 -35.15 -9.64
CA VAL A 77 16.89 -35.85 -8.37
C VAL A 77 15.39 -36.14 -8.18
N LEU A 78 14.55 -35.17 -8.53
CA LEU A 78 13.09 -35.33 -8.50
C LEU A 78 12.61 -36.38 -9.51
N GLN A 79 13.19 -36.38 -10.71
CA GLN A 79 12.89 -37.34 -11.77
C GLN A 79 13.30 -38.77 -11.38
N GLU A 80 14.50 -38.96 -10.82
CA GLU A 80 14.95 -40.28 -10.34
C GLU A 80 14.02 -40.84 -9.25
N LYS A 81 13.60 -39.98 -8.29
CA LYS A 81 12.64 -40.37 -7.24
C LYS A 81 11.30 -40.81 -7.84
N PHE A 82 10.79 -40.07 -8.82
CA PHE A 82 9.56 -40.42 -9.53
C PHE A 82 9.69 -41.73 -10.33
N ASP A 83 10.74 -41.88 -11.12
CA ASP A 83 10.98 -43.04 -11.98
C ASP A 83 11.08 -44.34 -11.17
N ARG A 84 11.67 -44.27 -9.98
CA ARG A 84 11.72 -45.40 -9.04
C ARG A 84 10.33 -45.90 -8.64
N PHE A 85 9.41 -44.99 -8.30
CA PHE A 85 8.04 -45.36 -7.94
C PHE A 85 7.20 -45.75 -9.15
N TYR A 86 7.43 -45.12 -10.31
CA TYR A 86 6.76 -45.48 -11.57
C TYR A 86 7.13 -46.90 -12.02
N ALA A 87 8.41 -47.29 -11.90
CA ALA A 87 8.87 -48.63 -12.20
C ALA A 87 8.29 -49.70 -11.26
N GLN A 88 8.06 -49.37 -9.99
CA GLN A 88 7.40 -50.25 -9.03
C GLN A 88 5.92 -50.45 -9.37
N GLU A 89 5.21 -49.37 -9.71
CA GLU A 89 3.80 -49.44 -10.09
C GLU A 89 3.60 -50.20 -11.41
N LYS A 90 4.50 -50.00 -12.37
CA LYS A 90 4.51 -50.73 -13.65
C LYS A 90 4.72 -52.23 -13.47
N LYS A 91 5.51 -52.66 -12.48
CA LYS A 91 5.68 -54.09 -12.14
C LYS A 91 4.42 -54.69 -11.51
N LYS A 92 3.68 -53.89 -10.73
CA LYS A 92 2.44 -54.31 -10.05
C LYS A 92 1.25 -54.44 -11.01
N ASN A 93 1.16 -53.58 -12.02
CA ASN A 93 0.11 -53.61 -13.05
C ASN A 93 0.37 -54.56 -14.23
N ARG A 94 1.37 -55.46 -14.12
CA ARG A 94 1.73 -56.39 -15.21
C ARG A 94 0.65 -57.46 -15.47
N SER A 95 -0.34 -57.60 -14.59
CA SER A 95 -1.38 -58.63 -14.63
C SER A 95 -2.75 -58.17 -15.16
N ASP A 96 -2.97 -56.87 -15.43
CA ASP A 96 -4.25 -56.36 -15.93
C ASP A 96 -4.09 -55.68 -17.30
N ALA A 97 -5.02 -55.97 -18.21
CA ALA A 97 -5.01 -55.57 -19.62
C ALA A 97 -5.32 -54.06 -19.85
N THR A 98 -4.68 -53.16 -19.09
CA THR A 98 -4.80 -51.71 -19.27
C THR A 98 -3.50 -51.11 -19.83
N PRO A 99 -3.54 -50.32 -20.92
CA PRO A 99 -2.34 -49.86 -21.62
C PRO A 99 -1.60 -48.67 -20.98
N ALA A 100 -2.15 -48.04 -19.94
CA ALA A 100 -1.55 -46.85 -19.31
C ALA A 100 -1.39 -47.04 -17.79
N VAL A 101 -0.14 -47.02 -17.30
CA VAL A 101 0.13 -47.03 -15.86
C VAL A 101 -0.27 -45.67 -15.28
N PRO A 102 -1.17 -45.63 -14.29
CA PRO A 102 -1.61 -44.37 -13.69
C PRO A 102 -0.45 -43.64 -13.00
N ILE A 103 -0.23 -42.38 -13.38
CA ILE A 103 0.89 -41.54 -12.89
C ILE A 103 0.64 -40.98 -11.47
N HIS A 104 -0.62 -40.92 -11.03
CA HIS A 104 -0.98 -40.29 -9.76
C HIS A 104 -0.36 -40.98 -8.53
N ASN A 105 -0.26 -42.32 -8.54
CA ASN A 105 0.22 -43.07 -7.39
C ASN A 105 1.76 -42.93 -7.21
N PRO A 106 2.58 -43.06 -8.28
CA PRO A 106 4.00 -42.70 -8.22
C PRO A 106 4.26 -41.25 -7.84
N MET A 107 3.46 -40.31 -8.37
CA MET A 107 3.58 -38.88 -8.06
C MET A 107 3.35 -38.59 -6.58
N TRP A 108 2.30 -39.18 -5.99
CA TRP A 108 2.01 -39.07 -4.56
C TRP A 108 3.15 -39.65 -3.72
N GLN A 109 3.63 -40.85 -4.06
CA GLN A 109 4.70 -41.50 -3.31
C GLN A 109 6.03 -40.72 -3.37
N ALA A 110 6.35 -40.11 -4.50
CA ALA A 110 7.55 -39.28 -4.66
C ALA A 110 7.50 -38.00 -3.80
N THR A 111 6.31 -37.44 -3.59
CA THR A 111 6.11 -36.11 -2.96
C THR A 111 5.55 -36.16 -1.53
N ARG A 112 5.12 -37.33 -1.04
CA ARG A 112 4.40 -37.50 0.25
C ARG A 112 5.08 -36.89 1.48
N GLU A 113 6.40 -36.84 1.55
CA GLU A 113 7.14 -36.32 2.71
C GLU A 113 6.99 -34.79 2.84
N LYS A 114 7.13 -34.06 1.72
CA LYS A 114 6.92 -32.62 1.67
C LYS A 114 5.42 -32.27 1.68
N MET A 115 4.62 -33.04 0.96
CA MET A 115 3.17 -32.82 0.86
C MET A 115 2.46 -33.14 2.18
N GLY A 116 2.89 -34.14 2.94
CA GLY A 116 2.33 -34.47 4.26
C GLY A 116 2.57 -33.38 5.29
N LEU A 117 3.78 -32.81 5.36
CA LEU A 117 4.06 -31.65 6.21
C LEU A 117 3.26 -30.42 5.77
N ALA A 118 3.18 -30.16 4.46
CA ALA A 118 2.38 -29.06 3.93
C ALA A 118 0.89 -29.23 4.25
N ILE A 119 0.33 -30.43 4.07
CA ILE A 119 -1.06 -30.76 4.41
C ILE A 119 -1.27 -30.64 5.92
N PHE A 120 -0.34 -31.10 6.76
CA PHE A 120 -0.44 -30.97 8.21
C PHE A 120 -0.43 -29.49 8.65
N LEU A 121 0.52 -28.69 8.16
CA LEU A 121 0.58 -27.25 8.44
C LEU A 121 -0.65 -26.53 7.89
N HIS A 122 -1.16 -26.94 6.74
CA HIS A 122 -2.39 -26.41 6.16
C HIS A 122 -3.62 -26.83 6.95
N LEU A 123 -3.68 -28.05 7.51
CA LEU A 123 -4.75 -28.51 8.40
C LEU A 123 -4.70 -27.80 9.75
N VAL A 124 -3.53 -27.53 10.31
CA VAL A 124 -3.36 -26.71 11.52
C VAL A 124 -3.80 -25.26 11.25
N SER A 125 -3.39 -24.69 10.11
CA SER A 125 -3.86 -23.37 9.66
C SER A 125 -5.37 -23.36 9.41
N ALA A 126 -5.92 -24.39 8.77
CA ALA A 126 -7.36 -24.54 8.52
C ALA A 126 -8.13 -24.77 9.82
N ALA A 127 -7.57 -25.45 10.82
CA ALA A 127 -8.14 -25.62 12.15
C ALA A 127 -8.12 -24.31 12.95
N ALA A 128 -7.04 -23.53 12.87
CA ALA A 128 -6.99 -22.17 13.39
C ALA A 128 -8.00 -21.27 12.65
N THR A 129 -8.17 -21.48 11.34
CA THR A 129 -9.21 -20.84 10.53
C THR A 129 -10.60 -21.34 10.88
N LEU A 130 -10.79 -22.55 11.44
CA LEU A 130 -12.07 -23.07 11.93
C LEU A 130 -12.49 -22.45 13.28
N VAL A 131 -11.53 -21.88 14.03
CA VAL A 131 -11.86 -21.01 15.18
C VAL A 131 -12.57 -19.73 14.68
N GLN A 132 -12.28 -19.29 13.45
CA GLN A 132 -12.91 -18.13 12.82
C GLN A 132 -14.43 -18.32 12.58
N PRO A 133 -14.95 -19.40 11.95
CA PRO A 133 -16.36 -19.69 11.84
C PRO A 133 -17.02 -20.07 13.18
N LEU A 134 -16.28 -20.57 14.17
CA LEU A 134 -16.84 -20.78 15.53
C LEU A 134 -17.04 -19.45 16.26
N LEU A 135 -16.11 -18.51 16.13
CA LEU A 135 -16.29 -17.13 16.57
C LEU A 135 -17.40 -16.44 15.78
N ILE A 136 -17.47 -16.65 14.46
CA ILE A 136 -18.57 -16.15 13.61
C ILE A 136 -19.88 -16.81 13.98
N LYS A 137 -19.94 -18.09 14.41
CA LYS A 137 -21.17 -18.78 14.83
C LYS A 137 -21.63 -18.33 16.21
N SER A 138 -20.70 -18.10 17.14
CA SER A 138 -20.99 -17.50 18.46
C SER A 138 -21.43 -16.04 18.32
N LEU A 139 -20.77 -15.30 17.43
CA LEU A 139 -21.18 -13.96 17.02
C LEU A 139 -22.53 -14.03 16.30
N LEU A 140 -22.74 -14.98 15.38
CA LEU A 140 -24.01 -15.20 14.70
C LEU A 140 -25.11 -15.56 15.69
N GLN A 141 -24.87 -16.37 16.71
CA GLN A 141 -25.90 -16.68 17.70
C GLN A 141 -26.25 -15.47 18.58
N VAL A 142 -25.28 -14.61 18.90
CA VAL A 142 -25.52 -13.32 19.58
C VAL A 142 -26.35 -12.37 18.72
N LEU A 143 -26.34 -12.58 17.42
CA LEU A 143 -26.73 -11.58 16.43
C LEU A 143 -27.99 -12.11 15.68
N GLN A 144 -28.22 -13.44 15.62
CA GLN A 144 -29.36 -14.16 15.01
C GLN A 144 -30.49 -14.32 16.05
N GLY A 145 -30.64 -13.32 16.91
CA GLY A 145 -31.98 -12.75 17.04
C GLY A 145 -32.40 -12.29 15.65
N SER A 146 -33.41 -12.97 15.10
CA SER A 146 -33.99 -12.86 13.76
C SER A 146 -33.74 -11.54 13.00
N ASP A 147 -33.38 -11.72 11.71
CA ASP A 147 -33.39 -10.75 10.60
C ASP A 147 -32.16 -9.85 10.39
N GLY A 148 -31.32 -10.28 9.43
CA GLY A 148 -30.37 -9.44 8.70
C GLY A 148 -29.26 -8.82 9.53
N TYR A 149 -28.02 -9.27 9.35
CA TYR A 149 -26.90 -8.42 9.74
C TYR A 149 -26.80 -7.24 8.80
N ASN A 150 -27.47 -6.19 9.24
CA ASN A 150 -27.35 -4.85 8.76
C ASN A 150 -25.85 -4.50 8.69
N GLY A 151 -25.39 -3.92 7.59
CA GLY A 151 -24.07 -3.27 7.55
C GLY A 151 -23.86 -2.30 8.72
N VAL A 152 -24.95 -1.86 9.35
CA VAL A 152 -25.01 -1.17 10.64
C VAL A 152 -24.34 -1.94 11.78
N PHE A 153 -24.56 -3.24 11.96
CA PHE A 153 -23.89 -3.99 13.03
C PHE A 153 -22.38 -4.08 12.80
N LEU A 154 -21.97 -4.34 11.55
CA LEU A 154 -20.55 -4.37 11.19
C LEU A 154 -19.90 -3.00 11.39
N ALA A 155 -20.61 -1.92 11.01
CA ALA A 155 -20.18 -0.55 11.27
C ALA A 155 -20.08 -0.24 12.77
N ILE A 156 -21.02 -0.73 13.60
CA ILE A 156 -20.96 -0.58 15.05
C ILE A 156 -19.76 -1.32 15.63
N MET A 157 -19.53 -2.59 15.25
CA MET A 157 -18.36 -3.37 15.67
C MET A 157 -17.05 -2.68 15.29
N LEU A 158 -16.97 -2.16 14.07
CA LEU A 158 -15.83 -1.40 13.57
C LEU A 158 -15.61 -0.11 14.38
N LEU A 159 -16.69 0.61 14.66
CA LEU A 159 -16.65 1.86 15.45
C LEU A 159 -16.21 1.58 16.89
N VAL A 160 -16.68 0.48 17.51
CA VAL A 160 -16.23 0.02 18.83
C VAL A 160 -14.75 -0.35 18.80
N ALA A 161 -14.28 -1.11 17.80
CA ALA A 161 -12.87 -1.47 17.67
C ALA A 161 -11.96 -0.24 17.51
N PHE A 162 -12.42 0.77 16.76
CA PHE A 162 -11.72 2.05 16.63
C PHE A 162 -11.74 2.85 17.94
N ALA A 163 -12.87 2.89 18.64
CA ALA A 163 -13.00 3.57 19.93
C ALA A 163 -12.10 2.93 21.01
N LEU A 164 -12.01 1.60 21.04
CA LEU A 164 -11.13 0.87 21.99
C LEU A 164 -9.65 1.12 21.69
N GLY A 165 -9.24 1.04 20.42
CA GLY A 165 -7.85 1.31 20.03
C GLY A 165 -7.42 2.74 20.35
N GLN A 166 -8.28 3.71 20.05
CA GLN A 166 -8.00 5.13 20.34
C GLN A 166 -8.13 5.45 21.82
N GLY A 167 -9.09 4.85 22.52
CA GLY A 167 -9.22 4.94 23.97
C GLY A 167 -7.99 4.43 24.72
N GLY A 168 -7.33 3.39 24.21
CA GLY A 168 -6.05 2.91 24.76
C GLY A 168 -4.91 3.91 24.61
N LEU A 169 -4.81 4.58 23.46
CA LEU A 169 -3.83 5.65 23.23
C LEU A 169 -4.11 6.87 24.12
N LEU A 170 -5.38 7.29 24.20
CA LEU A 170 -5.85 8.33 25.12
C LEU A 170 -5.51 8.02 26.58
N ALA A 171 -5.71 6.78 27.01
CA ALA A 171 -5.37 6.35 28.36
C ALA A 171 -3.86 6.44 28.62
N ALA A 172 -3.02 6.16 27.62
CA ALA A 172 -1.58 6.34 27.73
C ALA A 172 -1.20 7.82 27.90
N ASP A 173 -1.79 8.72 27.12
CA ASP A 173 -1.55 10.17 27.21
C ASP A 173 -1.98 10.73 28.57
N TYR A 174 -3.16 10.34 29.05
CA TYR A 174 -3.64 10.71 30.39
C TYR A 174 -2.77 10.13 31.50
N PHE A 175 -2.30 8.89 31.35
CA PHE A 175 -1.40 8.27 32.32
C PHE A 175 -0.10 9.06 32.44
N VAL A 176 0.48 9.50 31.33
CA VAL A 176 1.70 10.34 31.32
C VAL A 176 1.44 11.66 32.04
N LYS A 177 0.27 12.30 31.83
CA LYS A 177 -0.12 13.52 32.56
C LYS A 177 -0.13 13.31 34.08
N PHE A 178 -0.81 12.27 34.57
CA PHE A 178 -0.85 11.99 36.01
C PHE A 178 0.51 11.61 36.59
N TRP A 179 1.35 10.95 35.77
CA TRP A 179 2.72 10.63 36.12
C TRP A 179 3.60 11.88 36.23
N SER A 180 3.47 12.83 35.29
CA SER A 180 4.23 14.09 35.29
C SER A 180 3.84 15.02 36.44
N ASP A 181 2.58 15.02 36.85
CA ASP A 181 2.08 15.86 37.95
C ASP A 181 2.55 15.38 39.34
N GLY A 182 3.32 14.28 39.42
CA GLY A 182 3.86 13.73 40.67
C GLY A 182 2.80 13.08 41.58
N SER A 183 1.52 13.12 41.20
CA SER A 183 0.38 12.59 41.97
C SER A 183 0.53 11.11 42.35
N MET A 184 1.14 10.31 41.46
CA MET A 184 1.37 8.87 41.65
C MET A 184 2.75 8.52 42.24
N SER A 185 3.69 9.47 42.23
CA SER A 185 5.08 9.28 42.68
C SER A 185 5.19 8.95 44.17
N ASN A 186 4.24 9.40 44.98
CA ASN A 186 4.22 9.13 46.43
C ASN A 186 3.65 7.75 46.78
N SER A 187 2.89 7.12 45.87
CA SER A 187 2.17 5.87 46.14
C SER A 187 2.81 4.65 45.46
N PHE A 188 3.51 4.85 44.34
CA PHE A 188 4.10 3.77 43.55
C PHE A 188 5.55 4.11 43.17
N GLY A 189 6.44 3.11 43.23
CA GLY A 189 7.82 3.27 42.78
C GLY A 189 7.89 3.58 41.28
N GLN A 190 8.87 4.40 40.87
CA GLN A 190 9.05 4.81 39.46
C GLN A 190 9.15 3.63 38.49
N THR A 191 9.77 2.53 38.92
CA THR A 191 9.85 1.29 38.14
C THR A 191 8.47 0.68 37.88
N THR A 192 7.57 0.70 38.85
CA THR A 192 6.20 0.18 38.71
C THR A 192 5.37 1.05 37.75
N LEU A 193 5.53 2.38 37.83
CA LEU A 193 4.85 3.31 36.93
C LEU A 193 5.32 3.14 35.47
N LEU A 194 6.63 2.94 35.26
CA LEU A 194 7.20 2.66 33.95
C LEU A 194 6.64 1.37 33.34
N TRP A 195 6.64 0.26 34.10
CA TRP A 195 6.09 -1.01 33.59
C TRP A 195 4.58 -0.95 33.34
N THR A 196 3.85 -0.16 34.13
CA THR A 196 2.41 0.08 33.90
C THR A 196 2.18 0.84 32.60
N PHE A 197 2.97 1.89 32.33
CA PHE A 197 2.92 2.63 31.06
C PHE A 197 3.23 1.73 29.86
N VAL A 198 4.30 0.93 29.95
CA VAL A 198 4.67 -0.04 28.91
C VAL A 198 3.54 -1.06 28.68
N GLY A 199 2.87 -1.52 29.74
CA GLY A 199 1.70 -2.39 29.64
C GLY A 199 0.52 -1.75 28.90
N ILE A 200 0.19 -0.50 29.21
CA ILE A 200 -0.89 0.26 28.54
C ILE A 200 -0.58 0.45 27.05
N VAL A 201 0.64 0.90 26.73
CA VAL A 201 1.08 1.12 25.34
C VAL A 201 1.16 -0.20 24.57
N GLY A 202 1.66 -1.26 25.20
CA GLY A 202 1.69 -2.61 24.63
C GLY A 202 0.29 -3.12 24.28
N LEU A 203 -0.66 -2.98 25.21
CA LEU A 203 -2.06 -3.36 24.98
C LEU A 203 -2.70 -2.51 23.86
N ALA A 204 -2.51 -1.19 23.87
CA ALA A 204 -3.01 -0.30 22.83
C ALA A 204 -2.45 -0.63 21.43
N THR A 205 -1.18 -1.06 21.37
CA THR A 205 -0.51 -1.51 20.14
C THR A 205 -1.14 -2.80 19.62
N VAL A 206 -1.35 -3.79 20.50
CA VAL A 206 -2.00 -5.05 20.13
C VAL A 206 -3.42 -4.80 19.63
N LEU A 207 -4.21 -3.97 20.32
CA LEU A 207 -5.56 -3.59 19.88
C LEU A 207 -5.55 -2.88 18.53
N SER A 208 -4.55 -2.03 18.27
CA SER A 208 -4.38 -1.33 17.00
C SER A 208 -4.09 -2.28 15.83
N ILE A 209 -3.29 -3.33 16.08
CA ILE A 209 -3.01 -4.38 15.09
C ILE A 209 -4.27 -5.21 14.82
N ILE A 210 -4.99 -5.64 15.87
CA ILE A 210 -6.26 -6.38 15.73
C ILE A 210 -7.26 -5.58 14.91
N ARG A 211 -7.40 -4.28 15.21
CA ARG A 211 -8.26 -3.35 14.45
C ARG A 211 -7.87 -3.30 12.97
N ALA A 212 -6.58 -3.19 12.65
CA ALA A 212 -6.10 -3.14 11.27
C ALA A 212 -6.43 -4.43 10.51
N VAL A 213 -6.21 -5.59 11.12
CA VAL A 213 -6.55 -6.90 10.53
C VAL A 213 -8.06 -7.03 10.29
N VAL A 214 -8.88 -6.70 11.30
CA VAL A 214 -10.35 -6.75 11.16
C VAL A 214 -10.85 -5.84 10.04
N PHE A 215 -10.28 -4.63 9.91
CA PHE A 215 -10.65 -3.69 8.86
C PHE A 215 -10.31 -4.25 7.47
N THR A 216 -9.10 -4.78 7.29
CA THR A 216 -8.68 -5.39 6.01
C THR A 216 -9.56 -6.58 5.64
N GLU A 217 -9.94 -7.43 6.59
CA GLU A 217 -10.86 -8.54 6.35
C GLU A 217 -12.25 -8.06 5.90
N ILE A 218 -12.78 -7.00 6.49
CA ILE A 218 -14.06 -6.40 6.09
C ILE A 218 -13.97 -5.88 4.65
N CYS A 219 -12.89 -5.21 4.28
CA CYS A 219 -12.67 -4.71 2.93
C CYS A 219 -12.57 -5.84 1.90
N ILE A 220 -11.82 -6.91 2.21
CA ILE A 220 -11.71 -8.09 1.34
C ILE A 220 -13.08 -8.77 1.15
N GLN A 221 -13.87 -8.90 2.22
CA GLN A 221 -15.22 -9.47 2.13
C GLN A 221 -16.17 -8.59 1.31
N ALA A 222 -16.12 -7.27 1.52
CA ALA A 222 -16.91 -6.31 0.75
C ALA A 222 -16.56 -6.35 -0.74
N SER A 223 -15.26 -6.43 -1.08
CA SER A 223 -14.79 -6.61 -2.44
C SER A 223 -15.29 -7.91 -3.06
N LYS A 224 -15.11 -9.06 -2.39
CA LYS A 224 -15.60 -10.37 -2.88
C LYS A 224 -17.10 -10.35 -3.13
N ALA A 225 -17.88 -9.78 -2.21
CA ALA A 225 -19.33 -9.66 -2.34
C ALA A 225 -19.73 -8.75 -3.50
N LEU A 226 -19.02 -7.62 -3.68
CA LEU A 226 -19.25 -6.69 -4.77
C LEU A 226 -18.90 -7.34 -6.12
N HIS A 227 -17.76 -8.00 -6.22
CA HIS A 227 -17.32 -8.74 -7.41
C HIS A 227 -18.34 -9.82 -7.79
N ALA A 228 -18.77 -10.65 -6.84
CA ALA A 228 -19.75 -11.70 -7.11
C ALA A 228 -21.10 -11.13 -7.63
N ARG A 229 -21.57 -10.02 -7.05
CA ARG A 229 -22.79 -9.33 -7.51
C ARG A 229 -22.61 -8.74 -8.91
N TYR A 230 -21.50 -8.07 -9.18
CA TYR A 230 -21.20 -7.49 -10.49
C TYR A 230 -21.07 -8.57 -11.56
N PHE A 231 -20.33 -9.64 -11.27
CA PHE A 231 -20.13 -10.77 -12.16
C PHE A 231 -21.46 -11.42 -12.56
N LEU A 232 -22.31 -11.72 -11.58
CA LEU A 232 -23.62 -12.31 -11.84
C LEU A 232 -24.54 -11.37 -12.63
N LYS A 233 -24.51 -10.06 -12.35
CA LYS A 233 -25.28 -9.07 -13.11
C LYS A 233 -24.81 -8.91 -14.56
N VAL A 234 -23.51 -9.02 -14.81
CA VAL A 234 -22.96 -8.98 -16.17
C VAL A 234 -23.31 -10.25 -16.94
N LEU A 235 -23.21 -11.43 -16.32
CA LEU A 235 -23.61 -12.71 -16.94
C LEU A 235 -25.10 -12.76 -17.31
N MET A 236 -25.95 -12.12 -16.50
CA MET A 236 -27.39 -12.04 -16.74
C MET A 236 -27.79 -10.87 -17.65
N ALA A 237 -26.83 -10.09 -18.16
CA ALA A 237 -27.14 -8.94 -19.00
C ALA A 237 -27.62 -9.37 -20.39
N PRO A 238 -28.61 -8.66 -20.98
CA PRO A 238 -29.14 -8.98 -22.30
C PRO A 238 -28.10 -8.73 -23.40
N ILE A 239 -27.93 -9.71 -24.29
CA ILE A 239 -27.00 -9.66 -25.43
C ILE A 239 -27.23 -8.39 -26.30
N PRO A 240 -28.46 -8.09 -26.76
CA PRO A 240 -28.68 -7.00 -27.72
C PRO A 240 -28.46 -5.59 -27.16
N THR A 241 -28.69 -5.41 -25.86
CA THR A 241 -28.69 -4.08 -25.23
C THR A 241 -27.38 -3.78 -24.51
N PHE A 242 -26.68 -4.82 -24.05
CA PHE A 242 -25.46 -4.65 -23.25
C PHE A 242 -24.21 -5.15 -23.97
N PHE A 243 -24.19 -6.38 -24.48
CA PHE A 243 -22.99 -6.98 -25.08
C PHE A 243 -22.72 -6.48 -26.50
N ASP A 244 -23.75 -6.15 -27.28
CA ASP A 244 -23.57 -5.60 -28.64
C ASP A 244 -23.10 -4.13 -28.63
N VAL A 245 -23.43 -3.38 -27.57
CA VAL A 245 -23.09 -1.95 -27.44
C VAL A 245 -21.81 -1.74 -26.62
N THR A 246 -21.45 -2.69 -25.77
CA THR A 246 -20.32 -2.56 -24.84
C THR A 246 -19.19 -3.52 -25.23
N PRO A 247 -18.05 -3.01 -25.73
CA PRO A 247 -16.93 -3.86 -26.10
C PRO A 247 -16.44 -4.70 -24.92
N VAL A 248 -16.10 -5.97 -25.17
CA VAL A 248 -15.58 -6.90 -24.14
C VAL A 248 -14.35 -6.32 -23.44
N GLY A 249 -13.48 -5.61 -24.16
CA GLY A 249 -12.33 -4.93 -23.58
C GLY A 249 -12.68 -3.85 -22.55
N ARG A 250 -13.82 -3.16 -22.69
CA ARG A 250 -14.31 -2.18 -21.70
C ARG A 250 -14.82 -2.87 -20.45
N ILE A 251 -15.49 -4.02 -20.60
CA ILE A 251 -15.95 -4.85 -19.48
C ILE A 251 -14.73 -5.38 -18.71
N LEU A 252 -13.73 -5.93 -19.41
CA LEU A 252 -12.51 -6.44 -18.80
C LEU A 252 -11.73 -5.32 -18.08
N ASN A 253 -11.56 -4.16 -18.71
CA ASN A 253 -10.88 -3.03 -18.09
C ASN A 253 -11.61 -2.54 -16.83
N ARG A 254 -12.96 -2.63 -16.79
CA ARG A 254 -13.76 -2.32 -15.60
C ARG A 254 -13.56 -3.36 -14.49
N PHE A 255 -13.54 -4.66 -14.81
CA PHE A 255 -13.25 -5.71 -13.83
C PHE A 255 -11.83 -5.63 -13.28
N SER A 256 -10.84 -5.28 -14.10
CA SER A 256 -9.45 -5.18 -13.62
C SER A 256 -9.18 -3.87 -12.89
N ARG A 257 -9.57 -2.73 -13.47
CA ARG A 257 -9.20 -1.40 -12.95
C ARG A 257 -10.09 -0.96 -11.79
N ASP A 258 -11.42 -1.14 -11.87
CA ASP A 258 -12.29 -0.66 -10.80
C ASP A 258 -12.20 -1.58 -9.57
N LEU A 259 -12.03 -2.89 -9.77
CA LEU A 259 -11.78 -3.82 -8.67
C LEU A 259 -10.45 -3.50 -7.97
N ASP A 260 -9.38 -3.24 -8.75
CA ASP A 260 -8.10 -2.82 -8.18
C ASP A 260 -8.23 -1.51 -7.36
N GLN A 261 -9.04 -0.55 -7.81
CA GLN A 261 -9.32 0.66 -7.03
C GLN A 261 -10.11 0.39 -5.74
N ILE A 262 -10.97 -0.63 -5.73
CA ILE A 262 -11.77 -1.00 -4.55
C ILE A 262 -10.95 -1.84 -3.56
N ASP A 263 -9.96 -2.58 -4.05
CA ASP A 263 -9.15 -3.50 -3.26
C ASP A 263 -7.93 -2.83 -2.63
N ASN A 264 -7.29 -1.90 -3.35
CA ASN A 264 -6.01 -1.31 -2.93
C ASN A 264 -6.15 0.11 -2.34
N PRO A 265 -6.56 1.14 -3.10
CA PRO A 265 -6.59 2.51 -2.59
C PRO A 265 -7.80 2.81 -1.70
N LEU A 266 -8.98 2.25 -1.99
CA LEU A 266 -10.19 2.54 -1.19
C LEU A 266 -10.04 2.13 0.28
N PRO A 267 -9.55 0.92 0.63
CA PRO A 267 -9.37 0.53 2.03
C PRO A 267 -8.34 1.40 2.73
N TYR A 268 -7.24 1.73 2.06
CA TYR A 268 -6.21 2.62 2.60
C TYR A 268 -6.77 4.01 2.95
N TYR A 269 -7.50 4.64 2.03
CA TYR A 269 -8.10 5.96 2.28
C TYR A 269 -9.23 5.90 3.31
N ALA A 270 -10.04 4.84 3.32
CA ALA A 270 -11.12 4.68 4.28
C ALA A 270 -10.58 4.47 5.71
N LEU A 271 -9.51 3.67 5.86
CA LEU A 271 -8.81 3.50 7.13
C LEU A 271 -8.21 4.84 7.60
N GLY A 272 -7.58 5.58 6.69
CA GLY A 272 -7.03 6.91 6.95
C GLY A 272 -8.11 7.90 7.42
N LEU A 273 -9.23 7.99 6.70
CA LEU A 273 -10.35 8.87 7.06
C LEU A 273 -10.87 8.57 8.48
N LEU A 274 -11.10 7.30 8.79
CA LEU A 274 -11.61 6.89 10.09
C LEU A 274 -10.58 7.12 11.20
N MET A 275 -9.29 6.91 10.91
CA MET A 275 -8.19 7.22 11.82
C MET A 275 -8.12 8.72 12.13
N PHE A 276 -8.13 9.58 11.11
CA PHE A 276 -8.08 11.03 11.30
C PHE A 276 -9.31 11.56 12.04
N PHE A 277 -10.50 11.06 11.72
CA PHE A 277 -11.72 11.42 12.43
C PHE A 277 -11.64 11.07 13.92
N MET A 278 -11.21 9.84 14.24
CA MET A 278 -11.10 9.41 15.64
C MET A 278 -9.95 10.11 16.38
N LEU A 279 -8.87 10.46 15.69
CA LEU A 279 -7.79 11.27 16.24
C LEU A 279 -8.28 12.69 16.58
N ALA A 280 -9.02 13.33 15.67
CA ALA A 280 -9.60 14.64 15.91
C ALA A 280 -10.59 14.61 17.09
N LEU A 281 -11.43 13.58 17.16
CA LEU A 281 -12.36 13.37 18.27
C LEU A 281 -11.61 13.17 19.60
N SER A 282 -10.53 12.38 19.58
CA SER A 282 -9.65 12.15 20.73
C SER A 282 -9.07 13.47 21.27
N ILE A 283 -8.44 14.26 20.39
CA ILE A 283 -7.85 15.56 20.75
C ILE A 283 -8.93 16.50 21.30
N PHE A 284 -10.10 16.56 20.64
CA PHE A 284 -11.22 17.36 21.08
C PHE A 284 -11.66 17.00 22.51
N VAL A 285 -11.79 15.70 22.83
CA VAL A 285 -12.17 15.23 24.17
C VAL A 285 -11.10 15.55 25.21
N VAL A 286 -9.81 15.36 24.89
CA VAL A 286 -8.69 15.69 25.79
C VAL A 286 -8.68 17.18 26.12
N CYS A 287 -8.80 18.04 25.09
CA CYS A 287 -8.84 19.48 25.25
C CYS A 287 -10.08 19.93 26.03
N ALA A 288 -11.25 19.35 25.75
CA ALA A 288 -12.49 19.66 26.47
C ALA A 288 -12.39 19.36 27.98
N VAL A 289 -11.68 18.28 28.36
CA VAL A 289 -11.53 17.88 29.78
C VAL A 289 -10.37 18.60 30.46
N THR A 290 -9.24 18.81 29.76
CA THR A 290 -8.04 19.41 30.37
C THR A 290 -8.07 20.93 30.38
N THR A 291 -8.50 21.55 29.29
CA THR A 291 -8.50 23.01 29.12
C THR A 291 -9.76 23.48 28.37
N PRO A 292 -10.94 23.50 29.02
CA PRO A 292 -12.22 23.75 28.33
C PRO A 292 -12.28 25.07 27.56
N ILE A 293 -11.49 26.07 27.96
CA ILE A 293 -11.47 27.39 27.31
C ILE A 293 -10.93 27.35 25.87
N THR A 294 -10.10 26.36 25.50
CA THR A 294 -9.61 26.22 24.12
C THR A 294 -10.73 25.84 23.13
N LEU A 295 -11.87 25.33 23.61
CA LEU A 295 -13.01 25.00 22.74
C LEU A 295 -13.59 26.22 22.03
N VAL A 296 -13.40 27.43 22.56
CA VAL A 296 -13.85 28.68 21.91
C VAL A 296 -13.08 28.93 20.59
N LEU A 297 -11.87 28.38 20.46
CA LEU A 297 -10.99 28.53 19.32
C LEU A 297 -11.36 27.61 18.14
N TYR A 298 -12.01 26.47 18.41
CA TYR A 298 -12.35 25.50 17.38
C TYR A 298 -13.42 25.96 16.37
N PRO A 299 -14.54 26.60 16.76
CA PRO A 299 -15.54 27.08 15.80
C PRO A 299 -14.99 28.01 14.69
N PRO A 300 -14.21 29.08 14.99
CA PRO A 300 -13.65 29.93 13.94
C PRO A 300 -12.62 29.19 13.08
N LEU A 301 -11.80 28.31 13.67
CA LEU A 301 -10.83 27.49 12.93
C LEU A 301 -11.53 26.51 11.97
N LEU A 302 -12.56 25.78 12.45
CA LEU A 302 -13.36 24.87 11.64
C LEU A 302 -14.08 25.59 10.51
N TYR A 303 -14.58 26.81 10.75
CA TYR A 303 -15.19 27.63 9.71
C TYR A 303 -14.17 28.04 8.62
N ALA A 304 -12.97 28.47 9.02
CA ALA A 304 -11.89 28.79 8.09
C ALA A 304 -11.47 27.56 7.26
N CYS A 305 -11.25 26.42 7.91
CA CYS A 305 -10.94 25.15 7.25
C CYS A 305 -12.05 24.73 6.28
N TYR A 306 -13.32 24.83 6.70
CA TYR A 306 -14.46 24.51 5.85
C TYR A 306 -14.52 25.39 4.60
N TYR A 307 -14.27 26.70 4.74
CA TYR A 307 -14.27 27.62 3.61
C TYR A 307 -13.16 27.28 2.60
N VAL A 308 -11.92 27.07 3.09
CA VAL A 308 -10.77 26.68 2.26
C VAL A 308 -11.03 25.32 1.59
N GLN A 309 -11.57 24.36 2.32
CA GLN A 309 -11.93 23.03 1.80
C GLN A 309 -13.01 23.12 0.70
N LYS A 310 -14.06 23.91 0.91
CA LYS A 310 -15.14 24.09 -0.07
C LYS A 310 -14.61 24.66 -1.38
N PHE A 311 -13.73 25.65 -1.31
CA PHE A 311 -13.08 26.24 -2.47
C PHE A 311 -12.20 25.22 -3.21
N PHE A 312 -11.34 24.49 -2.47
CA PHE A 312 -10.46 23.48 -3.03
C PHE A 312 -11.24 22.34 -3.72
N LEU A 313 -12.27 21.79 -3.07
CA LEU A 313 -13.03 20.66 -3.59
C LEU A 313 -13.77 21.00 -4.89
N ALA A 314 -14.25 22.24 -5.05
CA ALA A 314 -14.89 22.68 -6.28
C ALA A 314 -13.92 22.59 -7.47
N SER A 315 -12.75 23.21 -7.36
CA SER A 315 -11.76 23.29 -8.44
C SER A 315 -11.05 21.95 -8.68
N SER A 316 -10.66 21.23 -7.63
CA SER A 316 -9.89 19.98 -7.76
C SER A 316 -10.69 18.83 -8.36
N ARG A 317 -12.02 18.80 -8.17
CA ARG A 317 -12.88 17.82 -8.85
C ARG A 317 -12.89 18.00 -10.36
N GLU A 318 -12.99 19.24 -10.84
CA GLU A 318 -12.95 19.53 -12.28
C GLU A 318 -11.57 19.24 -12.88
N LEU A 319 -10.49 19.60 -12.18
CA LEU A 319 -9.13 19.26 -12.61
C LEU A 319 -8.93 17.73 -12.69
N LYS A 320 -9.43 16.99 -11.70
CA LYS A 320 -9.33 15.52 -11.70
C LYS A 320 -10.17 14.88 -12.82
N ARG A 321 -11.34 15.45 -13.12
CA ARG A 321 -12.18 15.05 -14.26
C ARG A 321 -11.45 15.26 -15.59
N LEU A 322 -10.82 16.42 -15.78
CA LEU A 322 -10.07 16.75 -17.00
C LEU A 322 -8.84 15.85 -17.16
N ASP A 323 -8.11 15.55 -16.09
CA ASP A 323 -7.03 14.54 -16.08
C ASP A 323 -7.55 13.18 -16.57
N GLY A 324 -8.67 12.71 -16.01
CA GLY A 324 -9.29 11.44 -16.40
C GLY A 324 -9.71 11.37 -17.87
N VAL A 325 -10.35 12.42 -18.39
CA VAL A 325 -10.84 12.47 -19.78
C VAL A 325 -9.69 12.56 -20.79
N THR A 326 -8.65 13.33 -20.49
CA THR A 326 -7.53 13.57 -21.42
C THR A 326 -6.51 12.44 -21.47
N ARG A 327 -6.49 11.56 -20.46
CA ARG A 327 -5.62 10.39 -20.41
C ARG A 327 -5.96 9.33 -21.45
N SER A 328 -7.24 9.15 -21.78
CA SER A 328 -7.70 8.09 -22.70
C SER A 328 -7.18 8.24 -24.15
N PRO A 329 -7.28 9.43 -24.80
CA PRO A 329 -6.71 9.64 -26.14
C PRO A 329 -5.21 9.34 -26.23
N PHE A 330 -4.44 9.72 -25.21
CA PHE A 330 -3.00 9.42 -25.15
C PHE A 330 -2.74 7.90 -25.13
N LEU A 331 -3.43 7.16 -24.24
CA LEU A 331 -3.28 5.71 -24.15
C LEU A 331 -3.70 4.98 -25.44
N ASN A 332 -4.76 5.47 -26.10
CA ASN A 332 -5.21 4.92 -27.37
C ASN A 332 -4.17 5.11 -28.47
N LEU A 333 -3.56 6.31 -28.58
CA LEU A 333 -2.51 6.56 -29.57
C LEU A 333 -1.28 5.69 -29.32
N VAL A 334 -0.88 5.49 -28.06
CA VAL A 334 0.22 4.58 -27.71
C VAL A 334 -0.09 3.15 -28.11
N ALA A 335 -1.30 2.66 -27.81
CA ALA A 335 -1.72 1.31 -28.19
C ALA A 335 -1.76 1.13 -29.72
N GLU A 336 -2.29 2.10 -30.46
CA GLU A 336 -2.32 2.09 -31.93
C GLU A 336 -0.90 2.12 -32.52
N THR A 337 0.00 2.92 -31.94
CA THR A 337 1.41 2.99 -32.36
C THR A 337 2.14 1.66 -32.14
N ILE A 338 1.91 0.98 -31.01
CA ILE A 338 2.52 -0.32 -30.72
C ILE A 338 2.01 -1.39 -31.68
N ASN A 339 0.70 -1.45 -31.91
CA ASN A 339 0.11 -2.43 -32.83
C ASN A 339 0.47 -2.16 -34.30
N GLY A 340 0.66 -0.89 -34.67
CA GLY A 340 0.98 -0.44 -36.03
C GLY A 340 2.46 -0.14 -36.29
N ILE A 341 3.37 -0.57 -35.41
CA ILE A 341 4.76 -0.08 -35.41
C ILE A 341 5.50 -0.38 -36.73
N GLU A 342 5.24 -1.54 -37.33
CA GLU A 342 5.84 -1.93 -38.61
C GLU A 342 5.37 -1.03 -39.76
N SER A 343 4.08 -0.72 -39.81
CA SER A 343 3.52 0.22 -40.80
C SER A 343 4.12 1.62 -40.64
N ILE A 344 4.22 2.12 -39.41
CA ILE A 344 4.78 3.45 -39.12
C ILE A 344 6.25 3.53 -39.56
N ARG A 345 7.03 2.46 -39.32
CA ARG A 345 8.42 2.34 -39.78
C ARG A 345 8.52 2.26 -41.30
N ALA A 346 7.67 1.45 -41.94
CA ALA A 346 7.64 1.30 -43.40
C ALA A 346 7.35 2.62 -44.11
N PHE A 347 6.42 3.43 -43.59
CA PHE A 347 6.10 4.77 -44.12
C PHE A 347 7.01 5.89 -43.59
N ARG A 348 7.99 5.58 -42.73
CA ARG A 348 8.91 6.57 -42.10
C ARG A 348 8.19 7.71 -41.35
N MET A 349 7.08 7.39 -40.68
CA MET A 349 6.24 8.35 -39.96
C MET A 349 6.51 8.44 -38.45
N SER A 350 7.61 7.85 -37.98
CA SER A 350 7.96 7.77 -36.55
C SER A 350 8.01 9.15 -35.88
N GLU A 351 8.60 10.16 -36.52
CA GLU A 351 8.67 11.53 -35.97
C GLU A 351 7.30 12.18 -35.84
N HIS A 352 6.40 11.96 -36.79
CA HIS A 352 5.06 12.52 -36.76
C HIS A 352 4.25 11.93 -35.59
N PHE A 353 4.25 10.60 -35.45
CA PHE A 353 3.60 9.92 -34.33
C PHE A 353 4.24 10.29 -32.98
N SER A 354 5.56 10.43 -32.92
CA SER A 354 6.29 10.88 -31.72
C SER A 354 5.91 12.31 -31.31
N SER A 355 5.83 13.25 -32.26
CA SER A 355 5.36 14.62 -32.01
C SER A 355 3.93 14.62 -31.48
N ARG A 356 3.04 13.87 -32.13
CA ARG A 356 1.64 13.79 -31.72
C ARG A 356 1.46 13.18 -30.32
N CYS A 357 2.27 12.17 -30.01
CA CYS A 357 2.32 11.55 -28.69
C CYS A 357 2.76 12.55 -27.62
N ARG A 358 3.82 13.34 -27.88
CA ARG A 358 4.28 14.43 -26.99
C ARG A 358 3.20 15.47 -26.76
N GLU A 359 2.51 15.95 -27.79
CA GLU A 359 1.42 16.92 -27.65
C GLU A 359 0.29 16.41 -26.75
N LEU A 360 -0.15 15.15 -26.94
CA LEU A 360 -1.21 14.56 -26.12
C LEU A 360 -0.74 14.32 -24.68
N LEU A 361 0.53 13.93 -24.50
CA LEU A 361 1.14 13.76 -23.18
C LEU A 361 1.21 15.09 -22.43
N ASP A 362 1.69 16.16 -23.07
CA ASP A 362 1.78 17.50 -22.48
C ASP A 362 0.37 18.04 -22.14
N TYR A 363 -0.60 17.81 -23.03
CA TYR A 363 -1.98 18.21 -22.81
C TYR A 363 -2.65 17.48 -21.64
N ASN A 364 -2.33 16.20 -21.39
CA ASN A 364 -2.77 15.49 -20.19
C ASN A 364 -1.98 15.96 -18.95
N SER A 365 -0.67 16.08 -19.08
CA SER A 365 0.25 16.42 -17.98
C SER A 365 -0.06 17.76 -17.35
N LYS A 366 -0.53 18.76 -18.11
CA LYS A 366 -0.93 20.06 -17.53
C LYS A 366 -2.10 19.92 -16.53
N PHE A 367 -3.08 19.05 -16.80
CA PHE A 367 -4.22 18.86 -15.89
C PHE A 367 -3.81 18.08 -14.64
N TYR A 368 -2.97 17.05 -14.83
CA TYR A 368 -2.37 16.32 -13.73
C TYR A 368 -1.53 17.26 -12.83
N PHE A 369 -0.66 18.07 -13.43
CA PHE A 369 0.16 19.05 -12.72
C PHE A 369 -0.70 20.07 -11.95
N MET A 370 -1.75 20.61 -12.56
CA MET A 370 -2.64 21.56 -11.89
C MET A 370 -3.40 20.92 -10.72
N PHE A 371 -3.84 19.66 -10.85
CA PHE A 371 -4.47 18.91 -9.76
C PHE A 371 -3.51 18.66 -8.59
N GLN A 372 -2.25 18.31 -8.88
CA GLN A 372 -1.24 18.13 -7.84
C GLN A 372 -0.89 19.46 -7.16
N SER A 373 -0.73 20.52 -7.95
CA SER A 373 -0.48 21.87 -7.46
C SER A 373 -1.61 22.40 -6.58
N SER A 374 -2.88 22.19 -6.96
CA SER A 374 -4.02 22.57 -6.12
C SER A 374 -4.04 21.80 -4.80
N SER A 375 -3.65 20.53 -4.81
CA SER A 375 -3.56 19.69 -3.61
C SER A 375 -2.48 20.17 -2.65
N LYS A 376 -1.32 20.60 -3.18
CA LYS A 376 -0.24 21.21 -2.38
C LYS A 376 -0.63 22.59 -1.85
N TRP A 377 -1.30 23.41 -2.66
CA TRP A 377 -1.86 24.68 -2.22
C TRP A 377 -2.82 24.50 -1.05
N PHE A 378 -3.71 23.51 -1.11
CA PHE A 378 -4.64 23.22 -0.02
C PHE A 378 -3.92 22.80 1.27
N SER A 379 -2.95 21.89 1.17
CA SER A 379 -2.13 21.46 2.31
C SER A 379 -1.44 22.65 2.98
N MET A 380 -0.75 23.48 2.19
CA MET A 380 -0.03 24.65 2.68
C MET A 380 -0.96 25.65 3.41
N ARG A 381 -2.16 25.86 2.90
CA ARG A 381 -3.16 26.75 3.53
C ARG A 381 -3.70 26.20 4.84
N LEU A 382 -3.88 24.88 4.94
CA LEU A 382 -4.24 24.23 6.21
C LEU A 382 -3.11 24.35 7.24
N ASP A 383 -1.87 24.09 6.83
CA ASP A 383 -0.69 24.19 7.70
C ASP A 383 -0.54 25.61 8.26
N TRP A 384 -0.73 26.63 7.42
CA TRP A 384 -0.71 28.03 7.86
C TRP A 384 -1.84 28.40 8.82
N LEU A 385 -3.06 27.90 8.60
CA LEU A 385 -4.16 28.10 9.55
C LEU A 385 -3.84 27.50 10.92
N THR A 386 -3.18 26.33 10.95
CA THR A 386 -2.74 25.71 12.21
C THR A 386 -1.57 26.43 12.88
N ILE A 387 -0.64 26.99 12.10
CA ILE A 387 0.50 27.78 12.63
C ILE A 387 0.00 29.10 13.24
N ALA A 388 -0.98 29.76 12.62
CA ALA A 388 -1.57 30.99 13.15
C ALA A 388 -2.27 30.81 14.51
N ASP A 389 -2.71 29.58 14.80
CA ASP A 389 -3.37 29.19 16.06
C ASP A 389 -2.38 28.76 17.15
N SER A 390 -1.09 28.63 16.81
CA SER A 390 -0.09 28.11 17.74
C SER A 390 0.27 29.14 18.81
N ASP A 391 0.21 28.76 20.10
CA ASP A 391 0.53 29.65 21.23
C ASP A 391 1.93 30.29 21.12
N ARG A 392 2.88 29.58 20.48
CA ARG A 392 4.24 30.06 20.17
C ARG A 392 4.71 29.47 18.85
N ILE A 393 5.32 30.30 18.01
CA ILE A 393 5.92 29.92 16.73
C ILE A 393 7.44 30.00 16.86
N LEU A 394 8.13 28.92 16.47
CA LEU A 394 9.58 28.86 16.34
C LEU A 394 9.95 28.93 14.85
N VAL A 395 10.51 30.05 14.41
CA VAL A 395 11.08 30.21 13.08
C VAL A 395 12.56 29.88 13.16
N MET A 396 13.02 28.94 12.32
CA MET A 396 14.44 28.58 12.21
C MET A 396 15.01 29.00 10.87
N GLU A 397 16.22 29.55 10.88
CA GLU A 397 16.97 29.92 9.68
C GLU A 397 18.39 29.36 9.80
N HIS A 398 18.89 28.66 8.78
CA HIS A 398 20.22 28.03 8.78
C HIS A 398 20.52 27.08 9.97
N GLY A 399 19.48 26.49 10.57
CA GLY A 399 19.63 25.58 11.72
C GLY A 399 19.70 26.28 13.08
N GLU A 400 19.57 27.61 13.13
CA GLU A 400 19.44 28.39 14.36
C GLU A 400 18.02 28.96 14.52
N VAL A 401 17.64 29.27 15.76
CA VAL A 401 16.34 29.87 16.09
C VAL A 401 16.38 31.36 15.71
N ALA A 402 15.67 31.72 14.64
CA ALA A 402 15.59 33.09 14.15
C ALA A 402 14.49 33.91 14.86
N GLU A 403 13.31 33.33 15.09
CA GLU A 403 12.22 34.00 15.82
C GLU A 403 11.49 33.01 16.74
N PHE A 404 11.15 33.43 17.97
CA PHE A 404 10.37 32.61 18.90
C PHE A 404 9.40 33.47 19.72
N ASP A 405 8.15 33.57 19.28
CA ASP A 405 7.12 34.34 20.01
C ASP A 405 5.71 33.91 19.56
N SER A 406 4.67 34.46 20.17
CA SER A 406 3.28 34.29 19.74
C SER A 406 3.05 34.87 18.33
N PRO A 407 2.16 34.28 17.51
CA PRO A 407 1.87 34.73 16.15
C PRO A 407 1.49 36.22 16.09
N ALA A 408 0.74 36.73 17.07
CA ALA A 408 0.35 38.13 17.15
C ALA A 408 1.56 39.07 17.32
N ASN A 409 2.55 38.68 18.12
CA ASN A 409 3.78 39.45 18.33
C ASN A 409 4.74 39.35 17.13
N LEU A 410 4.73 38.23 16.41
CA LEU A 410 5.55 38.08 15.21
C LEU A 410 4.96 38.84 14.02
N LEU A 411 3.64 38.98 13.93
CA LEU A 411 2.97 39.76 12.88
C LEU A 411 3.10 41.28 13.07
N THR A 412 3.37 41.77 14.28
CA THR A 412 3.63 43.20 14.52
C THR A 412 5.05 43.62 14.13
N LYS A 413 5.98 42.67 13.99
CA LYS A 413 7.31 42.92 13.40
C LYS A 413 7.21 42.97 11.88
N THR A 414 7.09 44.16 11.30
CA THR A 414 6.99 44.35 9.84
C THR A 414 8.19 43.82 9.05
N ASP A 415 9.36 43.74 9.67
CA ASP A 415 10.59 43.21 9.08
C ASP A 415 10.88 41.75 9.49
N GLY A 416 9.94 41.09 10.18
CA GLY A 416 10.08 39.71 10.65
C GLY A 416 9.91 38.69 9.53
N ILE A 417 10.64 37.57 9.63
CA ILE A 417 10.58 36.48 8.65
C ILE A 417 9.15 35.93 8.59
N PHE A 418 8.52 35.72 9.75
CA PHE A 418 7.14 35.26 9.82
C PHE A 418 6.13 36.23 9.17
N ALA A 419 6.28 37.53 9.42
CA ALA A 419 5.42 38.56 8.83
C ALA A 419 5.59 38.64 7.30
N SER A 420 6.83 38.49 6.80
CA SER A 420 7.11 38.48 5.37
C SER A 420 6.46 37.29 4.64
N LEU A 421 6.49 36.10 5.24
CA LEU A 421 5.82 34.90 4.73
C LEU A 421 4.30 35.11 4.64
N MET A 422 3.70 35.70 5.68
CA MET A 422 2.27 36.00 5.72
C MET A 422 1.88 37.15 4.78
N ALA A 423 2.77 38.11 4.51
CA ALA A 423 2.52 39.21 3.58
C ALA A 423 2.62 38.79 2.11
N SER A 424 3.52 37.85 1.77
CA SER A 424 3.68 37.26 0.42
C SER A 424 2.46 36.49 -0.08
N THR A 425 1.45 36.35 0.78
CA THR A 425 0.32 35.45 0.67
C THR A 425 -0.99 36.16 0.26
N LYS A 426 -1.01 37.51 0.27
CA LYS A 426 -2.17 38.34 -0.13
C LYS A 426 -2.34 38.46 -1.63
#